data_AF-A0A2N9XLX0-F1
#
_entry.id   AF-A0A2N9XLX0-F1
#
_cell.length_a   1.000
_cell.length_b   1.000
_cell.length_c   1.000
_cell.angle_alpha   90.00
_cell.angle_beta   90.00
_cell.angle_gamma   90.00
#
_symmetry.space_group_name_H-M   'P 1'
#
loop_
_entity.id
_entity.type
_entity.pdbx_description
1 polymer ?
#
loop_
_entity_poly.entity_id
_entity_poly.type
_entity_poly.pdbx_seq_one_letter_code
_entity_poly.pdbx_strand_id
1 'polypeptide(L)'
;MKDYAPTIPVCQLDEKNYFVGITTADLDPLENNGHYLIPRLCIQAEEPTFKKGFIAQRTGDNWQYIEDHRGETVYSKETGEVIAIDEPGVLPAIVTTTPYPDIYHQWSEKANSWVEKADAAQLRLQNKRNTVGTLSRMQMFSQLEISLGKNKEALVEAAENALSGVELIKIRNYILETQTFSLGNDNWWTFLTDVLHLDEKQIFNFWNEAIQI
;
A
#
# COMPACT_ATOMS: atom_id res chain seq x y z
N MET A 1 48.54 -40.29 27.68
CA MET A 1 47.10 -39.95 27.76
C MET A 1 46.78 -39.10 26.56
N LYS A 2 45.65 -39.34 25.88
CA LYS A 2 45.14 -38.35 24.93
C LYS A 2 44.74 -37.12 25.74
N ASP A 3 45.23 -35.97 25.35
CA ASP A 3 44.87 -34.69 25.96
C ASP A 3 43.62 -34.18 25.23
N TYR A 4 42.53 -33.97 25.96
CA TYR A 4 41.26 -33.52 25.40
C TYR A 4 41.02 -32.06 25.81
N ALA A 5 40.52 -31.25 24.88
CA ALA A 5 40.20 -29.87 25.19
C ALA A 5 39.11 -29.81 26.27
N PRO A 6 39.17 -28.87 27.24
CA PRO A 6 38.12 -28.71 28.23
C PRO A 6 36.75 -28.40 27.63
N THR A 7 36.72 -27.76 26.46
CA THR A 7 35.51 -27.38 25.73
C THR A 7 35.69 -27.53 24.23
N ILE A 8 34.61 -27.84 23.52
CA ILE A 8 34.55 -27.80 22.05
C ILE A 8 33.43 -26.87 21.56
N PRO A 9 33.58 -26.22 20.38
CA PRO A 9 32.48 -25.50 19.76
C PRO A 9 31.41 -26.48 19.25
N VAL A 10 30.15 -26.11 19.42
CA VAL A 10 28.98 -26.86 18.94
C VAL A 10 27.98 -25.88 18.31
N CYS A 11 27.25 -26.35 17.31
CA CYS A 11 26.20 -25.56 16.67
C CYS A 11 24.91 -25.63 17.49
N GLN A 12 24.38 -24.49 17.91
CA GLN A 12 23.07 -24.37 18.53
C GLN A 12 21.99 -24.27 17.45
N LEU A 13 20.93 -25.05 17.61
CA LEU A 13 19.74 -25.05 16.79
C LEU A 13 18.53 -24.52 17.57
N ASP A 14 17.50 -24.08 16.86
CA ASP A 14 16.15 -23.88 17.43
C ASP A 14 15.32 -25.17 17.39
N GLU A 15 14.07 -25.10 17.84
CA GLU A 15 13.14 -26.26 17.86
C GLU A 15 12.79 -26.79 16.47
N LYS A 16 13.01 -25.99 15.41
CA LYS A 16 12.79 -26.34 14.00
C LYS A 16 14.09 -26.70 13.28
N ASN A 17 15.18 -26.91 14.02
CA ASN A 17 16.51 -27.23 13.52
C ASN A 17 17.21 -26.11 12.71
N TYR A 18 16.77 -24.86 12.83
CA TYR A 18 17.49 -23.73 12.24
C TYR A 18 18.71 -23.36 13.08
N PHE A 19 19.81 -23.04 12.42
CA PHE A 19 21.04 -22.59 13.07
C PHE A 19 20.81 -21.24 13.77
N VAL A 20 21.14 -21.19 15.05
CA VAL A 20 21.04 -19.99 15.90
C VAL A 20 22.42 -19.35 16.10
N GLY A 21 23.45 -20.16 16.32
CA GLY A 21 24.81 -19.70 16.56
C GLY A 21 25.75 -20.78 17.08
N ILE A 22 26.99 -20.40 17.35
CA ILE A 22 27.98 -21.27 17.99
C ILE A 22 27.97 -21.08 19.50
N THR A 23 27.98 -22.20 20.23
CA THR A 23 28.18 -22.26 21.68
C THR A 23 29.22 -23.33 22.01
N THR A 24 29.41 -23.66 23.29
CA THR A 24 30.41 -24.63 23.73
C THR A 24 29.78 -25.83 24.45
N ALA A 25 30.41 -26.99 24.30
CA ALA A 25 30.13 -28.19 25.09
C ALA A 25 31.35 -28.52 25.95
N ASP A 26 31.11 -28.82 27.22
CA ASP A 26 32.14 -29.15 28.20
C ASP A 26 32.55 -30.61 28.11
N LEU A 27 33.83 -30.91 28.34
CA LEU A 27 34.30 -32.28 28.50
C LEU A 27 33.63 -32.93 29.72
N ASP A 28 33.14 -34.15 29.56
CA ASP A 28 32.51 -34.89 30.66
C ASP A 28 33.58 -35.28 31.70
N PRO A 29 33.52 -34.75 32.94
CA PRO A 29 34.52 -35.03 33.96
C PRO A 29 34.45 -36.48 34.49
N LEU A 30 33.36 -37.21 34.19
CA LEU A 30 33.16 -38.59 34.63
C LEU A 30 33.68 -39.61 33.61
N GLU A 31 33.87 -39.20 32.35
CA GLU A 31 34.30 -40.08 31.28
C GLU A 31 35.69 -39.71 30.73
N ASN A 32 36.69 -40.55 31.01
CA ASN A 32 38.08 -40.34 30.53
C ASN A 32 38.30 -40.76 29.05
N ASN A 33 37.24 -40.79 28.23
CA ASN A 33 37.27 -41.24 26.83
C ASN A 33 37.21 -40.08 25.82
N GLY A 34 37.03 -38.84 26.26
CA GLY A 34 36.84 -37.68 25.39
C GLY A 34 35.37 -37.40 25.03
N HIS A 35 34.43 -37.87 25.84
CA HIS A 35 33.01 -37.57 25.71
C HIS A 35 32.71 -36.12 26.14
N TYR A 36 31.90 -35.41 25.36
CA TYR A 36 31.50 -34.02 25.65
C TYR A 36 30.01 -33.96 25.97
N LEU A 37 29.65 -33.14 26.95
CA LEU A 37 28.29 -32.87 27.37
C LEU A 37 27.65 -31.87 26.41
N ILE A 38 27.09 -32.37 25.31
CA ILE A 38 26.42 -31.55 24.30
C ILE A 38 25.13 -30.96 24.90
N PRO A 39 24.97 -29.63 24.96
CA PRO A 39 23.75 -29.02 25.47
C PRO A 39 22.52 -29.38 24.63
N ARG A 40 21.33 -29.23 25.21
CA ARG A 40 20.08 -29.44 24.48
C ARG A 40 20.01 -28.52 23.25
N LEU A 41 19.46 -29.04 22.15
CA LEU A 41 19.39 -28.38 20.84
C LEU A 41 20.75 -28.04 20.22
N CYS A 42 21.85 -28.58 20.74
CA CYS A 42 23.16 -28.43 20.12
C CYS A 42 23.58 -29.71 19.38
N ILE A 43 24.38 -29.53 18.33
CA ILE A 43 24.99 -30.62 17.57
C ILE A 43 26.49 -30.36 17.38
N GLN A 44 27.27 -31.44 17.37
CA GLN A 44 28.66 -31.38 16.97
C GLN A 44 28.75 -31.50 15.44
N ALA A 45 28.74 -30.37 14.76
CA ALA A 45 28.84 -30.26 13.30
C ALA A 45 29.69 -29.03 12.93
N GLU A 46 30.22 -29.01 11.71
CA GLU A 46 30.83 -27.81 11.16
C GLU A 46 29.78 -26.69 11.02
N GLU A 47 30.20 -25.46 11.32
CA GLU A 47 29.36 -24.27 11.20
C GLU A 47 28.88 -24.09 9.75
N PRO A 48 27.58 -23.81 9.52
CA PRO A 48 27.10 -23.54 8.17
C PRO A 48 27.70 -22.23 7.64
N THR A 49 28.06 -22.21 6.36
CA THR A 49 28.52 -21.00 5.70
C THR A 49 27.42 -19.94 5.68
N PHE A 50 27.70 -18.74 6.16
CA PHE A 50 26.76 -17.63 6.08
C PHE A 50 26.39 -17.29 4.64
N LYS A 51 25.08 -17.18 4.36
CA LYS A 51 24.54 -16.80 3.06
C LYS A 51 23.45 -15.75 3.25
N LYS A 52 23.67 -14.54 2.71
CA LYS A 52 22.72 -13.42 2.83
C LYS A 52 21.34 -13.81 2.26
N GLY A 53 20.28 -13.57 3.03
CA GLY A 53 18.89 -13.88 2.67
C GLY A 53 18.52 -15.36 2.82
N PHE A 54 19.35 -16.16 3.51
CA PHE A 54 19.07 -17.56 3.77
C PHE A 54 19.39 -17.90 5.23
N ILE A 55 18.63 -18.83 5.78
CA ILE A 55 18.92 -19.49 7.06
C ILE A 55 19.30 -20.95 6.80
N ALA A 56 20.28 -21.45 7.54
CA ALA A 56 20.68 -22.84 7.48
C ALA A 56 19.78 -23.69 8.41
N GLN A 57 19.17 -24.74 7.87
CA GLN A 57 18.43 -25.76 8.61
C GLN A 57 19.21 -27.07 8.59
N ARG A 58 19.26 -27.76 9.73
CA ARG A 58 19.87 -29.08 9.83
C ARG A 58 18.93 -30.14 9.28
N THR A 59 19.36 -30.87 8.25
CA THR A 59 18.62 -31.99 7.65
C THR A 59 19.50 -33.23 7.60
N GLY A 60 19.27 -34.15 8.55
CA GLY A 60 20.14 -35.32 8.74
C GLY A 60 21.57 -34.88 9.07
N ASP A 61 22.54 -35.32 8.26
CA ASP A 61 23.94 -34.97 8.44
C ASP A 61 24.42 -33.73 7.66
N ASN A 62 23.50 -33.02 6.97
CA ASN A 62 23.83 -31.89 6.11
C ASN A 62 23.11 -30.59 6.49
N TRP A 63 23.62 -29.47 6.00
CA TRP A 63 22.96 -28.16 6.06
C TRP A 63 22.16 -27.90 4.79
N GLN A 64 20.90 -27.48 4.95
CA GLN A 64 20.04 -27.01 3.88
C GLN A 64 19.83 -25.49 4.04
N TYR A 65 19.91 -24.74 2.95
CA TYR A 65 19.70 -23.29 2.97
C TYR A 65 18.29 -22.97 2.51
N ILE A 66 17.52 -22.31 3.38
CA ILE A 66 16.13 -21.89 3.14
C ILE A 66 16.12 -20.38 3.06
N GLU A 67 15.39 -19.81 2.08
CA GLU A 67 15.22 -18.36 1.96
C GLU A 67 14.69 -17.79 3.29
N ASP A 68 15.24 -16.67 3.74
CA ASP A 68 14.82 -16.04 4.98
C ASP A 68 14.55 -14.56 4.71
N HIS A 69 13.26 -14.26 4.58
CA HIS A 69 12.74 -12.91 4.35
C HIS A 69 12.19 -12.29 5.64
N ARG A 70 12.42 -12.91 6.80
CA ARG A 70 11.94 -12.37 8.08
C ARG A 70 12.63 -11.03 8.34
N GLY A 71 11.84 -10.06 8.82
CA GLY A 71 12.32 -8.68 9.03
C GLY A 71 12.49 -7.86 7.74
N GLU A 72 12.24 -8.43 6.56
CA GLU A 72 12.13 -7.65 5.32
C GLU A 72 10.72 -7.04 5.19
N THR A 73 10.63 -5.86 4.56
CA THR A 73 9.35 -5.23 4.23
C THR A 73 8.85 -5.78 2.90
N VAL A 74 7.76 -6.54 2.93
CA VAL A 74 7.05 -7.00 1.73
C VAL A 74 5.63 -6.43 1.69
N TYR A 75 5.04 -6.38 0.50
CA TYR A 75 3.77 -5.74 0.22
C TYR A 75 2.79 -6.72 -0.40
N SER A 76 1.50 -6.62 -0.06
CA SER A 76 0.42 -7.29 -0.76
C SER A 76 0.38 -6.83 -2.23
N LYS A 77 0.36 -7.76 -3.18
CA LYS A 77 0.13 -7.44 -4.59
C LYS A 77 -1.29 -6.94 -4.86
N GLU A 78 -2.24 -7.23 -3.96
CA GLU A 78 -3.64 -6.81 -4.09
C GLU A 78 -3.86 -5.39 -3.54
N THR A 79 -3.41 -5.14 -2.31
CA THR A 79 -3.73 -3.91 -1.56
C THR A 79 -2.55 -2.96 -1.44
N GLY A 80 -1.33 -3.45 -1.62
CA GLY A 80 -0.12 -2.70 -1.34
C GLY A 80 0.23 -2.57 0.14
N GLU A 81 -0.54 -3.20 1.03
CA GLU A 81 -0.28 -3.18 2.47
C GLU A 81 0.97 -3.97 2.85
N VAL A 82 1.65 -3.52 3.90
CA VAL A 82 2.83 -4.23 4.44
C VAL A 82 2.40 -5.55 5.06
N ILE A 83 3.05 -6.64 4.65
CA ILE A 83 2.86 -7.98 5.18
C ILE A 83 4.14 -8.38 5.92
N ALA A 84 4.02 -8.87 7.15
CA ALA A 84 5.13 -9.45 7.88
C ALA A 84 5.39 -10.89 7.41
N ILE A 85 6.66 -11.25 7.27
CA ILE A 85 7.10 -12.64 7.06
C ILE A 85 7.63 -13.16 8.38
N ASP A 86 6.98 -14.19 8.91
CA ASP A 86 7.31 -14.78 10.21
C ASP A 86 8.08 -16.10 10.11
N GLU A 87 8.03 -16.75 8.94
CA GLU A 87 8.63 -18.06 8.71
C GLU A 87 9.62 -18.01 7.54
N PRO A 88 10.78 -18.69 7.63
CA PRO A 88 11.66 -18.89 6.50
C PRO A 88 10.98 -19.68 5.39
N GLY A 89 11.27 -19.32 4.15
CA GLY A 89 10.76 -19.97 2.95
C GLY A 89 10.63 -19.00 1.79
N VAL A 90 10.19 -19.54 0.65
CA VAL A 90 9.87 -18.74 -0.53
C VAL A 90 8.72 -17.78 -0.20
N LEU A 91 8.84 -16.53 -0.63
CA LEU A 91 7.77 -15.55 -0.46
C LEU A 91 6.45 -16.06 -1.07
N PRO A 92 5.31 -15.85 -0.38
CA PRO A 92 4.01 -16.16 -0.94
C PRO A 92 3.81 -15.48 -2.31
N ALA A 93 3.16 -16.17 -3.26
CA ALA A 93 2.93 -15.61 -4.59
C ALA A 93 2.09 -14.33 -4.59
N ILE A 94 1.38 -14.04 -3.49
CA ILE A 94 0.55 -12.87 -3.27
C ILE A 94 1.33 -11.63 -2.79
N VAL A 95 2.63 -11.75 -2.50
CA VAL A 95 3.44 -10.63 -2.01
C VAL A 95 4.52 -10.21 -3.00
N THR A 96 5.01 -8.98 -2.84
CA THR A 96 6.08 -8.40 -3.63
C THR A 96 7.00 -7.58 -2.73
N THR A 97 8.29 -7.52 -3.07
CA THR A 97 9.25 -6.61 -2.42
C THR A 97 9.21 -5.20 -3.02
N THR A 98 8.47 -5.00 -4.10
CA THR A 98 8.31 -3.69 -4.75
C THR A 98 7.21 -2.88 -4.04
N PRO A 99 7.53 -1.68 -3.52
CA PRO A 99 6.57 -0.86 -2.79
C PRO A 99 5.38 -0.45 -3.65
N TYR A 100 4.19 -0.42 -3.03
CA TYR A 100 2.99 0.08 -3.68
C TYR A 100 3.12 1.58 -3.95
N PRO A 101 3.02 2.04 -5.22
CA PRO A 101 3.25 3.45 -5.54
C PRO A 101 2.13 4.35 -5.00
N ASP A 102 0.89 4.08 -5.41
CA ASP A 102 -0.30 4.80 -4.99
C ASP A 102 -1.58 4.03 -5.39
N ILE A 103 -2.73 4.55 -4.95
CA ILE A 103 -4.07 3.98 -5.20
C ILE A 103 -4.48 3.87 -6.67
N TYR A 104 -3.74 4.49 -7.59
CA TYR A 104 -3.98 4.48 -9.04
C TYR A 104 -3.19 3.39 -9.76
N HIS A 105 -2.42 2.58 -9.01
CA HIS A 105 -1.71 1.43 -9.54
C HIS A 105 -2.35 0.11 -9.12
N GLN A 106 -2.12 -0.92 -9.93
CA GLN A 106 -2.48 -2.32 -9.68
C GLN A 106 -1.31 -3.23 -10.04
N TRP A 107 -1.23 -4.40 -9.41
CA TRP A 107 -0.18 -5.36 -9.74
C TRP A 107 -0.46 -6.03 -11.09
N SER A 108 0.58 -6.14 -11.92
CA SER A 108 0.54 -6.88 -13.18
C SER A 108 1.41 -8.12 -13.06
N GLU A 109 0.79 -9.30 -13.01
CA GLU A 109 1.55 -10.57 -13.01
C GLU A 109 2.36 -10.75 -14.30
N LYS A 110 1.89 -10.19 -15.42
CA LYS A 110 2.61 -10.25 -16.70
C LYS A 110 3.90 -9.42 -16.68
N ALA A 111 3.87 -8.24 -16.07
CA ALA A 111 5.04 -7.36 -15.97
C ALA A 111 5.87 -7.63 -14.71
N ASN A 112 5.33 -8.42 -13.77
CA ASN A 112 5.84 -8.63 -12.43
C ASN A 112 6.16 -7.29 -11.72
N SER A 113 5.26 -6.32 -11.90
CA SER A 113 5.43 -4.95 -11.40
C SER A 113 4.09 -4.23 -11.26
N TRP A 114 4.09 -3.12 -10.50
CA TRP A 114 2.96 -2.20 -10.43
C TRP A 114 2.80 -1.46 -11.75
N VAL A 115 1.58 -1.48 -12.28
CA VAL A 115 1.21 -0.74 -13.49
C VAL A 115 0.04 0.18 -13.18
N GLU A 116 -0.02 1.30 -13.89
CA GLU A 116 -1.12 2.23 -13.77
C GLU A 116 -2.44 1.58 -14.22
N LYS A 117 -3.52 1.80 -13.46
CA LYS A 117 -4.85 1.30 -13.79
C LYS A 117 -5.36 1.97 -15.07
N ALA A 118 -6.18 1.25 -15.85
CA ALA A 118 -6.74 1.80 -17.09
C ALA A 118 -7.63 3.04 -16.85
N ASP A 119 -8.27 3.12 -15.69
CA ASP A 119 -9.14 4.21 -15.25
C ASP A 119 -8.43 5.23 -14.33
N ALA A 120 -7.10 5.16 -14.20
CA ALA A 120 -6.33 6.01 -13.27
C ALA A 120 -6.60 7.51 -13.45
N ALA A 121 -6.76 7.98 -14.69
CA ALA A 121 -7.07 9.39 -14.97
C ALA A 121 -8.45 9.80 -14.41
N GLN A 122 -9.46 8.93 -14.57
CA GLN A 122 -10.81 9.16 -14.05
C GLN A 122 -10.81 9.13 -12.52
N LEU A 123 -10.12 8.17 -11.91
CA LEU A 123 -9.97 8.08 -10.46
C LEU A 123 -9.28 9.32 -9.87
N ARG A 124 -8.23 9.84 -10.52
CA ARG A 124 -7.58 11.08 -10.09
C ARG A 124 -8.53 12.27 -10.14
N LEU A 125 -9.30 12.41 -11.22
CA LEU A 125 -10.28 13.47 -11.34
C LEU A 125 -11.35 13.36 -10.25
N GLN A 126 -11.87 12.16 -10.01
CA GLN A 126 -12.88 11.92 -8.97
C GLN A 126 -12.33 12.23 -7.57
N ASN A 127 -11.12 11.78 -7.26
CA ASN A 127 -10.48 12.08 -5.98
C ASN A 127 -10.24 13.58 -5.80
N LYS A 128 -9.79 14.27 -6.85
CA LYS A 128 -9.63 15.73 -6.85
C LYS A 128 -10.97 16.43 -6.59
N ARG A 129 -12.05 16.03 -7.30
CA ARG A 129 -13.41 16.56 -7.11
C ARG A 129 -13.92 16.38 -5.67
N ASN A 130 -13.61 15.24 -5.05
CA ASN A 130 -14.06 14.92 -3.70
C ASN A 130 -13.22 15.60 -2.59
N THR A 131 -11.99 16.02 -2.89
CA THR A 131 -11.03 16.53 -1.89
C THR A 131 -10.90 18.05 -1.85
N VAL A 132 -11.36 18.76 -2.88
CA VAL A 132 -11.34 20.25 -2.92
C VAL A 132 -12.35 20.93 -1.96
N GLY A 133 -13.07 20.15 -1.16
CA GLY A 133 -14.03 20.66 -0.18
C GLY A 133 -15.33 21.14 -0.80
N THR A 134 -16.00 22.07 -0.11
CA THR A 134 -17.32 22.59 -0.48
C THR A 134 -17.33 24.12 -0.52
N LEU A 135 -18.14 24.70 -1.40
CA LEU A 135 -18.41 26.14 -1.42
C LEU A 135 -19.77 26.43 -0.80
N SER A 136 -19.88 27.55 -0.07
CA SER A 136 -21.20 28.07 0.30
C SER A 136 -21.96 28.56 -0.93
N ARG A 137 -23.28 28.66 -0.80
CA ARG A 137 -24.17 29.22 -1.83
C ARG A 137 -23.73 30.61 -2.30
N MET A 138 -23.31 31.46 -1.36
CA MET A 138 -22.85 32.81 -1.64
C MET A 138 -21.58 32.78 -2.50
N GLN A 139 -20.56 32.02 -2.07
CA GLN A 139 -19.31 31.87 -2.82
C GLN A 139 -19.54 31.33 -4.23
N MET A 140 -20.36 30.28 -4.38
CA MET A 140 -20.61 29.68 -5.69
C MET A 140 -21.27 30.67 -6.66
N PHE A 141 -22.33 31.36 -6.25
CA PHE A 141 -23.03 32.26 -7.17
C PHE A 141 -22.28 33.55 -7.42
N SER A 142 -21.64 34.14 -6.41
CA SER A 142 -20.80 35.32 -6.62
C SER A 142 -19.71 35.02 -7.62
N GLN A 143 -19.04 33.87 -7.49
CA GLN A 143 -18.00 33.52 -8.45
C GLN A 143 -18.58 33.23 -9.84
N LEU A 144 -19.73 32.55 -9.98
CA LEU A 144 -20.34 32.29 -11.30
C LEU A 144 -20.77 33.58 -12.00
N GLU A 145 -21.24 34.55 -11.24
CA GLU A 145 -21.59 35.87 -11.75
C GLU A 145 -20.34 36.66 -12.16
N ILE A 146 -19.26 36.61 -11.36
CA ILE A 146 -17.98 37.26 -11.69
C ILE A 146 -17.36 36.63 -12.95
N SER A 147 -17.29 35.31 -13.03
CA SER A 147 -16.55 34.61 -14.08
C SER A 147 -17.33 34.48 -15.39
N LEU A 148 -18.65 34.31 -15.32
CA LEU A 148 -19.50 34.02 -16.48
C LEU A 148 -20.61 35.06 -16.71
N GLY A 149 -20.81 36.02 -15.81
CA GLY A 149 -21.95 36.93 -15.87
C GLY A 149 -23.31 36.24 -15.66
N LYS A 150 -23.32 35.00 -15.15
CA LYS A 150 -24.53 34.21 -14.97
C LYS A 150 -25.02 34.27 -13.53
N ASN A 151 -26.07 35.05 -13.30
CA ASN A 151 -26.81 35.03 -12.05
C ASN A 151 -27.64 33.74 -11.91
N LYS A 152 -28.27 33.55 -10.74
CA LYS A 152 -29.06 32.35 -10.43
C LYS A 152 -30.17 32.08 -11.47
N GLU A 153 -30.88 33.11 -11.93
CA GLU A 153 -31.95 32.98 -12.92
C GLU A 153 -31.40 32.48 -14.27
N ALA A 154 -30.28 33.03 -14.74
CA ALA A 154 -29.61 32.59 -15.97
C ALA A 154 -29.08 31.15 -15.88
N LEU A 155 -28.70 30.69 -14.68
CA LEU A 155 -28.29 29.30 -14.45
C LEU A 155 -29.48 28.33 -14.54
N VAL A 156 -30.64 28.71 -13.99
CA VAL A 156 -31.87 27.91 -14.10
C VAL A 156 -32.34 27.85 -15.55
N GLU A 157 -32.33 28.97 -16.25
CA GLU A 157 -32.67 29.02 -17.68
C GLU A 157 -31.73 28.13 -18.52
N ALA A 158 -30.42 28.18 -18.25
CA ALA A 158 -29.45 27.31 -18.91
C ALA A 158 -29.76 25.82 -18.67
N ALA A 159 -30.16 25.46 -17.44
CA ALA A 159 -30.57 24.09 -17.12
C ALA A 159 -31.86 23.71 -17.86
N GLU A 160 -32.89 24.56 -17.86
CA GLU A 160 -34.18 24.32 -18.52
C GLU A 160 -34.06 24.19 -20.04
N ASN A 161 -33.11 24.90 -20.65
CA ASN A 161 -32.83 24.82 -22.08
C ASN A 161 -32.05 23.56 -22.48
N ALA A 162 -31.17 23.05 -21.61
CA ALA A 162 -30.25 21.96 -21.94
C ALA A 162 -30.69 20.58 -21.43
N LEU A 163 -31.46 20.52 -20.35
CA LEU A 163 -31.81 19.31 -19.64
C LEU A 163 -33.32 19.07 -19.64
N SER A 164 -33.74 17.83 -19.40
CA SER A 164 -35.15 17.48 -19.24
C SER A 164 -35.36 16.39 -18.19
N GLY A 165 -36.61 16.17 -17.79
CA GLY A 165 -36.97 15.11 -16.85
C GLY A 165 -36.28 15.24 -15.49
N VAL A 166 -35.81 14.10 -14.96
CA VAL A 166 -35.27 14.00 -13.59
C VAL A 166 -33.96 14.80 -13.43
N GLU A 167 -33.13 14.86 -14.46
CA GLU A 167 -31.84 15.58 -14.41
C GLU A 167 -32.05 17.08 -14.27
N LEU A 168 -32.99 17.64 -15.04
CA LEU A 168 -33.40 19.04 -14.91
C LEU A 168 -33.89 19.33 -13.48
N ILE A 169 -34.77 18.47 -12.94
CA ILE A 169 -35.31 18.67 -11.58
C ILE A 169 -34.19 18.66 -10.54
N LYS A 170 -33.25 17.71 -10.63
CA LYS A 170 -32.11 17.62 -9.72
C LYS A 170 -31.26 18.89 -9.76
N ILE A 171 -30.87 19.36 -10.94
CA ILE A 171 -30.05 20.56 -11.09
C ILE A 171 -30.79 21.81 -10.67
N ARG A 172 -32.05 21.98 -11.07
CA ARG A 172 -32.88 23.12 -10.70
C ARG A 172 -33.02 23.23 -9.19
N ASN A 173 -33.33 22.14 -8.50
CA ASN A 173 -33.39 22.12 -7.04
C ASN A 173 -32.01 22.38 -6.42
N TYR A 174 -30.94 21.83 -7.00
CA TYR A 174 -29.59 22.07 -6.51
C TYR A 174 -29.20 23.56 -6.62
N ILE A 175 -29.55 24.22 -7.74
CA ILE A 175 -29.34 25.66 -7.92
C ILE A 175 -30.24 26.46 -6.97
N LEU A 176 -31.50 26.09 -6.78
CA LEU A 176 -32.46 26.92 -6.04
C LEU A 176 -32.38 26.76 -4.51
N GLU A 177 -32.04 25.58 -4.01
CA GLU A 177 -32.29 25.22 -2.61
C GLU A 177 -31.01 24.88 -1.83
N THR A 178 -29.99 24.36 -2.51
CA THR A 178 -28.75 23.92 -1.85
C THR A 178 -28.01 25.07 -1.19
N GLN A 179 -27.50 24.81 0.01
CA GLN A 179 -26.68 25.75 0.79
C GLN A 179 -25.17 25.56 0.56
N THR A 180 -24.75 24.36 0.20
CA THR A 180 -23.34 23.98 0.00
C THR A 180 -23.13 23.20 -1.29
N PHE A 181 -22.25 23.70 -2.14
CA PHE A 181 -21.90 23.10 -3.42
C PHE A 181 -20.68 22.19 -3.26
N SER A 182 -20.66 21.06 -3.97
CA SER A 182 -19.49 20.16 -4.04
C SER A 182 -19.23 19.72 -5.48
N LEU A 183 -17.96 19.70 -5.89
CA LEU A 183 -17.58 19.08 -7.17
C LEU A 183 -17.72 17.56 -7.16
N GLY A 184 -17.85 16.93 -5.99
CA GLY A 184 -18.19 15.51 -5.85
C GLY A 184 -19.65 15.19 -6.24
N ASN A 185 -20.53 16.18 -6.41
CA ASN A 185 -21.87 15.95 -6.93
C ASN A 185 -21.82 15.77 -8.46
N ASP A 186 -22.14 14.57 -8.95
CA ASP A 186 -22.05 14.25 -10.38
C ASP A 186 -22.98 15.09 -11.25
N ASN A 187 -24.22 15.36 -10.81
CA ASN A 187 -25.11 16.21 -11.59
C ASN A 187 -24.49 17.61 -11.72
N TRP A 188 -24.02 18.18 -10.60
CA TRP A 188 -23.42 19.51 -10.63
C TRP A 188 -22.19 19.57 -11.51
N TRP A 189 -21.30 18.58 -11.41
CA TRP A 189 -20.13 18.47 -12.28
C TRP A 189 -20.53 18.45 -13.76
N THR A 190 -21.46 17.58 -14.14
CA THR A 190 -21.99 17.49 -15.51
C THR A 190 -22.65 18.78 -15.96
N PHE A 191 -23.37 19.49 -15.09
CA PHE A 191 -23.93 20.79 -15.43
C PHE A 191 -22.84 21.82 -15.74
N LEU A 192 -21.76 21.87 -14.94
CA LEU A 192 -20.63 22.77 -15.19
C LEU A 192 -19.90 22.43 -16.50
N THR A 193 -19.68 21.14 -16.80
CA THR A 193 -18.93 20.72 -17.99
C THR A 193 -19.77 20.73 -19.26
N ASP A 194 -20.98 20.18 -19.20
CA ASP A 194 -21.74 19.85 -20.41
C ASP A 194 -22.76 20.95 -20.76
N VAL A 195 -23.25 21.69 -19.77
CA VAL A 195 -24.23 22.78 -19.98
C VAL A 195 -23.56 24.16 -19.94
N LEU A 196 -22.62 24.39 -19.01
CA LEU A 196 -21.87 25.64 -18.96
C LEU A 196 -20.57 25.61 -19.77
N HIS A 197 -20.20 24.46 -20.34
CA HIS A 197 -19.03 24.28 -21.21
C HIS A 197 -17.71 24.71 -20.56
N LEU A 198 -17.59 24.47 -19.25
CA LEU A 198 -16.35 24.72 -18.51
C LEU A 198 -15.44 23.50 -18.57
N ASP A 199 -14.18 23.71 -18.93
CA ASP A 199 -13.17 22.66 -18.85
C ASP A 199 -12.73 22.42 -17.39
N GLU A 200 -12.05 21.28 -17.16
CA GLU A 200 -11.59 20.90 -15.82
C GLU A 200 -10.75 22.01 -15.14
N LYS A 201 -9.86 22.66 -15.90
CA LYS A 201 -8.95 23.68 -15.37
C LYS A 201 -9.72 24.93 -14.97
N GLN A 202 -10.68 25.35 -15.79
CA GLN A 202 -11.57 26.47 -15.50
C GLN A 202 -12.36 26.20 -14.22
N ILE A 203 -12.97 25.01 -14.08
CA ILE A 203 -13.75 24.64 -12.88
C ILE A 203 -12.89 24.69 -11.62
N PHE A 204 -11.68 24.11 -11.62
CA PHE A 204 -10.85 24.12 -10.42
C PHE A 204 -10.25 25.49 -10.08
N ASN A 205 -9.89 26.29 -11.08
CA ASN A 205 -9.42 27.67 -10.85
C ASN A 205 -10.53 28.51 -10.21
N PHE A 206 -11.71 28.47 -10.82
CA PHE A 206 -12.94 29.08 -10.29
C PHE A 206 -13.18 28.66 -8.84
N TRP A 207 -13.07 27.36 -8.55
CA TRP A 207 -13.39 26.81 -7.23
C TRP A 207 -12.43 27.33 -6.18
N ASN A 208 -11.13 27.37 -6.49
CA ASN A 208 -10.10 27.87 -5.60
C ASN A 208 -10.22 29.38 -5.33
N GLU A 209 -10.62 30.16 -6.33
CA GLU A 209 -10.90 31.59 -6.16
C GLU A 209 -12.11 31.83 -5.25
N ALA A 210 -13.18 31.06 -5.45
CA ALA A 210 -14.40 31.19 -4.66
C ALA A 210 -14.20 30.84 -3.17
N ILE A 211 -13.25 29.96 -2.82
CA ILE A 211 -12.91 29.65 -1.43
C ILE A 211 -12.39 30.89 -0.67
N GLN A 212 -11.80 31.85 -1.38
CA GLN A 212 -11.19 33.04 -0.77
C GLN A 212 -12.17 34.20 -0.56
N ILE A 213 -13.41 34.07 -1.05
CA ILE A 213 -14.49 35.05 -0.88
C ILE A 213 -15.22 34.78 0.43
#